data_AF-A0A933BJZ7-F1
#
_entry.id   AF-A0A933BJZ7-F1
#
_cell.length_a   1.000
_cell.length_b   1.000
_cell.length_c   1.000
_cell.angle_alpha   90.00
_cell.angle_beta   90.00
_cell.angle_gamma   90.00
#
_symmetry.space_group_name_H-M   'P 1'
#
loop_
_entity.id
_entity.type
_entity.pdbx_description
1 polymer ?
#
loop_
_entity_poly.entity_id
_entity_poly.type
_entity_poly.pdbx_seq_one_letter_code
_entity_poly.pdbx_strand_id
1 'polypeptide(L)'
;MQRMEFEQTVGKAQKISRSVKILAGAAVFLGLALGVYLLVRASQRGPQPSLSDPQVKTATIPIAGMSCASCVARVKKTLKSIDGVMEVEVSLEHRKARVQYLDTRVSLERLAAAVNDLGYKAGTPTEEATR
;
A
#
# COMPACT_ATOMS: atom_id res chain seq x y z
N MET A 1 -86.90 -20.98 20.88
CA MET A 1 -86.13 -19.77 20.47
C MET A 1 -84.75 -19.93 21.08
N GLN A 2 -83.60 -20.12 20.43
CA GLN A 2 -83.07 -20.14 19.05
C GLN A 2 -81.73 -20.91 19.19
N ARG A 3 -81.53 -22.06 18.54
CA ARG A 3 -80.61 -22.29 17.40
C ARG A 3 -79.70 -21.11 16.97
N MET A 4 -78.48 -21.48 16.52
CA MET A 4 -77.45 -20.74 15.76
C MET A 4 -76.26 -20.28 16.63
N GLU A 5 -74.97 -20.52 16.36
CA GLU A 5 -74.16 -21.12 15.28
C GLU A 5 -72.71 -21.21 15.86
N PHE A 6 -72.04 -22.37 15.94
CA PHE A 6 -70.97 -22.85 15.05
C PHE A 6 -70.24 -21.78 14.19
N GLU A 7 -68.93 -21.97 13.99
CA GLU A 7 -68.10 -21.36 12.92
C GLU A 7 -67.33 -20.05 13.13
N GLN A 8 -66.56 -19.84 14.20
CA GLN A 8 -65.36 -18.95 14.08
C GLN A 8 -64.13 -19.49 14.81
N THR A 9 -63.84 -20.77 14.58
CA THR A 9 -62.53 -21.40 14.80
C THR A 9 -61.68 -21.41 13.52
N VAL A 10 -61.67 -20.36 12.70
CA VAL A 10 -60.75 -20.26 11.54
C VAL A 10 -60.43 -18.79 11.26
N GLY A 11 -59.32 -18.24 11.77
CA GLY A 11 -58.95 -16.87 11.36
C GLY A 11 -57.67 -16.26 11.93
N LYS A 12 -57.18 -16.70 13.10
CA LYS A 12 -55.97 -16.09 13.70
C LYS A 12 -54.64 -16.80 13.40
N ALA A 13 -54.66 -17.97 12.77
CA ALA A 13 -53.44 -18.74 12.49
C ALA A 13 -52.68 -18.30 11.19
N GLN A 14 -53.30 -17.51 10.31
CA GLN A 14 -52.73 -17.22 8.98
C GLN A 14 -51.83 -15.96 8.91
N LYS A 15 -51.68 -15.16 9.98
CA LYS A 15 -50.93 -13.88 9.90
C LYS A 15 -49.48 -13.93 10.42
N ILE A 16 -49.08 -15.01 11.10
CA ILE A 16 -47.73 -15.14 11.69
C ILE A 16 -46.70 -15.69 10.68
N SER A 17 -47.14 -16.35 9.60
CA SER A 17 -46.23 -17.06 8.67
C SER A 17 -45.51 -16.18 7.65
N ARG A 18 -45.96 -14.93 7.43
CA ARG A 18 -45.30 -14.00 6.48
C ARG A 18 -44.15 -13.22 7.10
N SER A 19 -44.21 -12.90 8.40
CA SER A 19 -43.18 -12.11 9.08
C SER A 19 -41.93 -12.94 9.44
N VAL A 20 -42.10 -14.22 9.77
CA VAL A 20 -40.98 -15.11 10.12
C VAL A 20 -40.10 -15.45 8.90
N LYS A 21 -40.69 -15.51 7.70
CA LYS A 21 -39.94 -15.77 6.45
C LYS A 21 -38.98 -14.63 6.08
N ILE A 22 -39.30 -13.38 6.43
CA ILE A 22 -38.45 -12.21 6.13
C ILE A 22 -37.25 -12.14 7.10
N LEU A 23 -37.45 -12.51 8.37
CA LEU A 23 -36.39 -12.61 9.37
C LEU A 23 -35.39 -13.73 9.09
N ALA A 24 -35.85 -14.89 8.60
CA ALA A 24 -34.97 -15.98 8.18
C ALA A 24 -34.12 -15.59 6.95
N GLY A 25 -34.69 -14.85 6.00
CA GLY A 25 -33.97 -14.34 4.83
C GLY A 25 -32.83 -13.40 5.22
N ALA A 26 -33.08 -12.44 6.11
CA ALA A 26 -32.07 -11.46 6.53
C ALA A 26 -30.85 -12.12 7.21
N ALA A 27 -31.04 -13.14 8.04
CA ALA A 27 -29.94 -13.87 8.69
C ALA A 27 -29.08 -14.67 7.69
N VAL A 28 -29.71 -15.24 6.65
CA VAL A 28 -29.00 -15.94 5.56
C VAL A 28 -28.21 -14.95 4.70
N PHE A 29 -28.79 -13.78 4.38
CA PHE A 29 -28.10 -12.72 3.64
C PHE A 29 -26.95 -12.11 4.45
N LEU A 30 -27.14 -11.85 5.75
CA LEU A 30 -26.08 -11.37 6.65
C LEU A 30 -24.97 -12.42 6.82
N GLY A 31 -25.31 -13.70 6.95
CA GLY A 31 -24.34 -14.80 7.03
C GLY A 31 -23.56 -14.98 5.74
N LEU A 32 -24.20 -14.89 4.58
CA LEU A 32 -23.53 -14.91 3.27
C LEU A 32 -22.67 -13.67 3.06
N ALA A 33 -23.16 -12.48 3.42
CA ALA A 33 -22.39 -11.25 3.32
C ALA A 33 -21.18 -11.25 4.24
N LEU A 34 -21.31 -11.70 5.50
CA LEU A 34 -20.19 -11.88 6.42
C LEU A 34 -19.23 -12.97 5.95
N GLY A 35 -19.75 -14.08 5.42
CA GLY A 35 -18.94 -15.18 4.88
C GLY A 35 -18.12 -14.74 3.68
N VAL A 36 -18.74 -14.06 2.71
CA VAL A 36 -18.06 -13.45 1.56
C VAL A 36 -17.08 -12.38 2.02
N TYR A 37 -17.46 -11.53 2.97
CA TYR A 37 -16.57 -10.50 3.51
C TYR A 37 -15.34 -11.08 4.21
N LEU A 38 -15.51 -12.13 5.02
CA LEU A 38 -14.41 -12.83 5.68
C LEU A 38 -13.53 -13.59 4.69
N LEU A 39 -14.12 -14.20 3.65
CA LEU A 39 -13.37 -14.88 2.59
C LEU A 39 -12.55 -13.89 1.76
N VAL A 40 -13.15 -12.74 1.42
CA VAL A 40 -12.46 -11.63 0.75
C VAL A 40 -11.36 -11.04 1.65
N ARG A 41 -11.58 -10.88 2.96
CA ARG A 41 -10.56 -10.38 3.89
C ARG A 41 -9.45 -11.38 4.19
N ALA A 42 -9.75 -12.68 4.26
CA ALA A 42 -8.74 -13.71 4.43
C ALA A 42 -7.74 -13.73 3.25
N SER A 43 -8.23 -13.41 2.04
CA SER A 43 -7.40 -13.26 0.83
C SER A 43 -6.53 -11.99 0.82
N GLN A 44 -6.86 -10.97 1.63
CA GLN A 44 -6.15 -9.68 1.63
C GLN A 44 -4.95 -9.58 2.60
N ARG A 45 -4.55 -10.65 3.27
CA ARG A 45 -3.25 -10.64 3.97
C ARG A 45 -2.13 -10.72 2.93
N GLY A 46 -1.70 -9.55 2.45
CA GLY A 46 -0.51 -9.43 1.64
C GLY A 46 0.72 -9.99 2.37
N PRO A 47 1.78 -10.40 1.63
CA PRO A 47 3.02 -10.87 2.21
C PRO A 47 3.58 -9.80 3.17
N GLN A 48 3.85 -10.17 4.42
CA GLN A 48 4.65 -9.27 5.26
C GLN A 48 6.05 -9.19 4.66
N PRO A 49 6.61 -7.98 4.45
CA PRO A 49 7.98 -7.83 3.99
C PRO A 49 8.89 -8.54 5.00
N SER A 50 9.39 -9.71 4.63
CA SER A 50 10.38 -10.41 5.41
C SER A 50 11.66 -9.57 5.38
N LEU A 51 12.26 -9.35 6.55
CA LEU A 51 13.47 -8.51 6.75
C LEU A 51 14.71 -9.03 6.00
N SER A 52 14.57 -10.12 5.24
CA SER A 52 15.63 -10.83 4.53
C SER A 52 15.51 -10.78 3.01
N ASP A 53 14.43 -10.20 2.46
CA ASP A 53 14.27 -10.08 1.01
C ASP A 53 15.03 -8.85 0.48
N PRO A 54 15.85 -8.93 -0.59
CA PRO A 54 16.37 -7.76 -1.29
C PRO A 54 15.26 -6.77 -1.67
N GLN A 55 15.11 -5.72 -0.88
CA GLN A 55 14.10 -4.69 -1.12
C GLN A 55 14.67 -3.54 -1.95
N VAL A 56 13.88 -3.11 -2.92
CA VAL A 56 14.10 -1.83 -3.60
C VAL A 56 13.70 -0.73 -2.63
N LYS A 57 14.66 0.08 -2.23
CA LYS A 57 14.47 1.27 -1.39
C LYS A 57 14.64 2.53 -2.21
N THR A 58 14.00 3.60 -1.74
CA THR A 58 14.21 4.95 -2.28
C THR A 58 14.91 5.79 -1.24
N ALA A 59 15.95 6.53 -1.63
CA ALA A 59 16.59 7.51 -0.78
C ALA A 59 16.77 8.84 -1.49
N THR A 60 16.70 9.91 -0.71
CA THR A 60 16.93 11.28 -1.13
C THR A 60 18.23 11.79 -0.51
N ILE A 61 19.15 12.26 -1.34
CA ILE A 61 20.46 12.77 -0.96
C ILE A 61 20.51 14.25 -1.29
N PRO A 62 20.60 15.15 -0.31
CA PRO A 62 20.90 16.56 -0.55
C PRO A 62 22.28 16.71 -1.18
N ILE A 63 22.45 17.59 -2.17
CA ILE A 63 23.74 17.80 -2.84
C ILE A 63 24.00 19.30 -2.97
N ALA A 64 25.08 19.77 -2.35
CA ALA A 64 25.56 21.14 -2.49
C ALA A 64 26.68 21.25 -3.53
N GLY A 65 26.76 22.41 -4.19
CA GLY A 65 27.77 22.71 -5.21
C GLY A 65 27.34 22.44 -6.66
N MET A 66 26.13 21.93 -6.90
CA MET A 66 25.56 21.87 -8.26
C MET A 66 25.02 23.24 -8.67
N SER A 67 25.46 23.75 -9.82
CA SER A 67 25.07 25.08 -10.32
C SER A 67 24.54 25.09 -11.76
N CYS A 68 24.67 24.01 -12.51
CA CYS A 68 24.21 23.95 -13.91
C CYS A 68 23.66 22.57 -14.30
N ALA A 69 22.96 22.51 -15.45
CA ALA A 69 22.41 21.27 -16.00
C ALA A 69 23.48 20.20 -16.29
N SER A 70 24.70 20.60 -16.65
CA SER A 70 25.81 19.67 -16.87
C SER A 70 26.26 19.00 -15.57
N CYS A 71 26.22 19.70 -14.42
CA CYS A 71 26.49 19.10 -13.11
C CYS A 71 25.45 18.03 -12.76
N VAL A 72 24.17 18.33 -13.01
CA VAL A 72 23.05 17.40 -12.82
C VAL A 72 23.27 16.13 -13.64
N ALA A 73 23.62 16.27 -14.92
CA ALA A 73 23.87 15.12 -15.80
C ALA A 73 25.07 14.27 -15.32
N ARG A 74 26.15 14.90 -14.85
CA ARG A 74 27.32 14.21 -14.31
C ARG A 74 26.99 13.40 -13.06
N VAL A 75 26.27 14.01 -12.10
CA VAL A 75 25.83 13.33 -10.88
C VAL A 75 24.90 12.16 -11.22
N LYS A 76 23.89 12.39 -12.07
CA LYS A 76 22.95 11.34 -12.50
C LYS A 76 23.66 10.16 -13.15
N LYS A 77 24.59 10.41 -14.07
CA LYS A 77 25.36 9.37 -14.76
C LYS A 77 26.20 8.53 -13.79
N THR A 78 26.84 9.19 -12.82
CA THR A 78 27.71 8.52 -11.84
C THR A 78 26.89 7.63 -10.90
N LEU A 79 25.80 8.16 -10.34
CA LEU A 79 24.91 7.38 -9.47
C LEU A 79 24.29 6.19 -10.22
N LYS A 80 23.86 6.40 -11.47
CA LYS A 80 23.28 5.33 -12.30
C LYS A 80 24.29 4.25 -12.69
N SER A 81 25.60 4.53 -12.63
CA SER A 81 26.65 3.56 -12.95
C SER A 81 26.99 2.60 -11.81
N ILE A 82 26.45 2.84 -10.60
CA ILE A 82 26.67 1.99 -9.43
C ILE A 82 25.79 0.74 -9.58
N ASP A 83 26.42 -0.44 -9.48
CA ASP A 83 25.69 -1.72 -9.50
C ASP A 83 24.66 -1.79 -8.37
N GLY A 84 23.42 -2.11 -8.70
CA GLY A 84 22.30 -2.12 -7.76
C GLY A 84 21.50 -0.82 -7.68
N VAL A 85 21.88 0.25 -8.40
CA VAL A 85 21.03 1.42 -8.61
C VAL A 85 20.08 1.19 -9.79
N MET A 86 18.79 1.36 -9.56
CA MET A 86 17.74 1.12 -10.56
C MET A 86 17.31 2.41 -11.25
N GLU A 87 17.07 3.46 -10.47
CA GLU A 87 16.60 4.75 -10.98
C GLU A 87 17.26 5.91 -10.26
N VAL A 88 17.50 7.00 -11.00
CA VAL A 88 18.10 8.23 -10.47
C VAL A 88 17.41 9.45 -11.07
N GLU A 89 16.90 10.29 -10.20
CA GLU A 89 16.40 11.62 -10.51
C GLU A 89 17.21 12.66 -9.75
N VAL A 90 17.56 13.75 -10.41
CA VAL A 90 18.35 14.82 -9.81
C VAL A 90 17.64 16.14 -10.08
N SER A 91 17.37 16.90 -9.03
CA SER A 91 16.73 18.21 -9.11
C SER A 91 17.71 19.29 -8.72
N LEU A 92 17.96 20.23 -9.65
CA LEU A 92 18.76 21.43 -9.37
C LEU A 92 17.99 22.43 -8.51
N GLU A 93 16.68 22.54 -8.74
CA GLU A 93 15.77 23.42 -7.98
C GLU A 93 15.74 23.02 -6.49
N HIS A 94 15.56 21.73 -6.21
CA HIS A 94 15.52 21.21 -4.84
C HIS A 94 16.89 20.82 -4.29
N ARG A 95 17.97 20.95 -5.08
CA ARG A 95 19.36 20.62 -4.71
C ARG A 95 19.50 19.23 -4.09
N LYS A 96 18.85 18.23 -4.69
CA LYS A 96 18.82 16.85 -4.18
C LYS A 96 18.76 15.83 -5.30
N ALA A 97 19.24 14.62 -5.02
CA ALA A 97 19.10 13.45 -5.87
C ALA A 97 18.20 12.42 -5.19
N ARG A 98 17.20 11.91 -5.90
CA ARG A 98 16.37 10.77 -5.50
C ARG A 98 16.88 9.53 -6.21
N VAL A 99 17.16 8.48 -5.47
CA VAL A 99 17.78 7.25 -5.96
C VAL A 99 16.96 6.05 -5.51
N GLN A 100 16.57 5.20 -6.44
CA GLN A 100 16.05 3.87 -6.15
C GLN A 100 17.17 2.85 -6.28
N TYR A 101 17.39 2.05 -5.24
CA TYR A 101 18.50 1.11 -5.16
C TYR A 101 18.10 -0.17 -4.42
N LEU A 102 18.86 -1.23 -4.64
CA LEU A 102 18.75 -2.49 -3.91
C LEU A 102 19.57 -2.40 -2.61
N ASP A 103 18.91 -2.50 -1.46
CA ASP A 103 19.55 -2.37 -0.14
C ASP A 103 20.60 -3.46 0.14
N THR A 104 20.50 -4.59 -0.54
CA THR A 104 21.49 -5.69 -0.44
C THR A 104 22.74 -5.47 -1.28
N ARG A 105 22.73 -4.48 -2.18
CA ARG A 105 23.83 -4.21 -3.13
C ARG A 105 24.51 -2.88 -2.87
N VAL A 106 23.75 -1.87 -2.44
CA VAL A 106 24.24 -0.50 -2.29
C VAL A 106 23.79 0.07 -0.95
N SER A 107 24.73 0.66 -0.21
CA SER A 107 24.43 1.42 0.99
C SER A 107 24.28 2.92 0.70
N LEU A 108 23.54 3.62 1.56
CA LEU A 108 23.41 5.08 1.52
C LEU A 108 24.77 5.80 1.54
N GLU A 109 25.69 5.29 2.34
CA GLU A 109 27.06 5.80 2.46
C GLU A 109 27.81 5.70 1.13
N ARG A 110 27.63 4.60 0.39
CA ARG A 110 28.24 4.43 -0.93
C ARG A 110 27.70 5.43 -1.94
N LEU A 111 26.39 5.71 -1.92
CA LEU A 111 25.78 6.73 -2.77
C LEU A 111 26.30 8.13 -2.44
N ALA A 112 26.39 8.47 -1.15
CA ALA A 112 26.93 9.75 -0.69
C ALA A 112 28.42 9.90 -1.05
N ALA A 113 29.22 8.84 -0.87
CA ALA A 113 30.62 8.82 -1.25
C ALA A 113 30.80 9.06 -2.75
N ALA A 114 30.00 8.41 -3.60
CA ALA A 114 30.08 8.62 -5.06
C ALA A 114 29.78 10.07 -5.47
N VAL A 115 28.91 10.77 -4.74
CA VAL A 115 28.67 12.21 -4.97
C VAL A 115 29.86 13.05 -4.50
N ASN A 116 30.46 12.70 -3.36
CA ASN A 116 31.65 13.37 -2.83
C ASN A 116 32.88 13.21 -3.74
N ASP A 117 33.07 12.02 -4.33
CA ASP A 117 34.17 11.71 -5.24
C ASP A 117 34.13 12.57 -6.52
N LEU A 118 32.96 13.09 -6.89
CA LEU A 118 32.80 14.06 -7.98
C LEU A 118 33.19 15.50 -7.60
N GLY A 119 33.53 15.75 -6.34
CA GLY A 119 33.84 17.07 -5.80
C GLY A 119 32.61 17.86 -5.32
N TYR A 120 31.44 17.22 -5.20
CA TYR A 120 30.25 17.84 -4.60
C TYR A 120 30.16 17.51 -3.11
N LYS A 121 29.31 18.20 -2.37
CA LYS A 121 29.07 17.89 -0.96
C LYS A 121 27.73 17.18 -0.80
N ALA A 122 27.77 15.88 -0.50
CA ALA A 122 26.58 15.11 -0.14
C ALA A 122 26.14 15.44 1.30
N GLY A 123 24.84 15.69 1.47
CA GLY A 123 24.18 15.78 2.77
C GLY A 123 23.80 14.41 3.31
N THR A 124 23.13 14.39 4.46
CA THR A 124 22.60 13.16 5.08
C THR A 124 21.54 12.53 4.18
N PRO A 125 21.75 11.30 3.68
CA PRO A 125 20.73 10.58 2.93
C PRO A 125 19.53 10.27 3.82
N THR A 126 18.32 10.49 3.30
CA THR A 126 17.07 10.11 3.97
C THR A 126 16.38 9.05 3.14
N GLU A 127 16.12 7.88 3.73
CA GLU A 127 15.28 6.85 3.11
C GLU A 127 13.82 7.32 3.11
N GLU A 128 13.18 7.25 1.95
CA GLU A 128 11.75 7.46 1.81
C GLU A 128 11.07 6.11 2.00
N ALA A 129 10.27 5.97 3.06
CA ALA A 129 9.42 4.80 3.23
C ALA A 129 8.33 4.84 2.16
N THR A 130 8.41 3.94 1.17
CA THR A 130 7.33 3.69 0.22
C THR A 130 6.09 3.30 1.02
N ARG A 131 5.08 4.17 1.05
CA ARG A 131 3.85 3.99 1.83
C ARG A 131 2.81 3.17 1.08
#